data_AF-A0A660S177-F1
#
_entry.id   AF-A0A660S177-F1
#
_cell.length_a   1.000
_cell.length_b   1.000
_cell.length_c   1.000
_cell.angle_alpha   90.00
_cell.angle_beta   90.00
_cell.angle_gamma   90.00
#
_symmetry.space_group_name_H-M   'P 1'
#
loop_
_entity.id
_entity.type
_entity.pdbx_description
1 polymer ?
#
loop_
_entity_poly.entity_id
_entity_poly.type
_entity_poly.pdbx_seq_one_letter_code
_entity_poly.pdbx_strand_id
1 'polypeptide(L)'
;MRFINREWELNFLNEKWREEKAQLIIIYGKRRVGKTELSIQFVKDKPHIYFLCERIAPHRQLKKFTEKLGAYFRDEFLPEQGFREWETAFKYIVMPH
;
A
#
# COMPACT_ATOMS: atom_id res chain seq x y z
N MET A 1 -16.42 -16.06 -0.08
CA MET A 1 -17.33 -14.94 0.26
C MET A 1 -17.59 -14.14 -1.01
N ARG A 2 -18.83 -13.81 -1.35
CA ARG A 2 -19.17 -13.01 -2.53
C ARG A 2 -19.04 -11.52 -2.15
N PHE A 3 -18.20 -10.77 -2.84
CA PHE A 3 -18.17 -9.31 -2.71
C PHE A 3 -19.41 -8.76 -3.42
N ILE A 4 -20.32 -8.14 -2.67
CA ILE A 4 -21.62 -7.65 -3.16
C ILE A 4 -21.62 -6.13 -2.99
N ASN A 5 -22.09 -5.41 -4.03
CA ASN A 5 -22.06 -3.95 -4.11
C ASN A 5 -20.62 -3.39 -4.29
N ARG A 6 -20.47 -2.06 -4.34
CA ARG A 6 -19.18 -1.34 -4.53
C ARG A 6 -18.54 -1.42 -5.92
N GLU A 7 -19.34 -1.76 -6.94
CA GLU A 7 -18.87 -1.82 -8.33
C GLU A 7 -18.34 -0.46 -8.80
N TRP A 8 -19.02 0.63 -8.44
CA TRP A 8 -18.61 1.99 -8.78
C TRP A 8 -17.24 2.36 -8.17
N GLU A 9 -17.03 2.09 -6.88
CA GLU A 9 -15.74 2.38 -6.24
C GLU A 9 -14.61 1.49 -6.78
N LEU A 10 -14.88 0.21 -7.05
CA LEU A 10 -13.90 -0.67 -7.68
C LEU A 10 -13.55 -0.20 -9.11
N ASN A 11 -14.55 0.17 -9.91
CA ASN A 11 -14.35 0.68 -11.26
C ASN A 11 -13.53 1.98 -11.24
N PHE A 12 -13.84 2.91 -10.34
CA PHE A 12 -13.06 4.12 -10.14
C PHE A 12 -11.58 3.81 -9.83
N LEU A 13 -11.31 2.89 -8.89
CA LEU A 13 -9.93 2.51 -8.55
C LEU A 13 -9.22 1.82 -9.72
N ASN A 14 -9.92 0.98 -10.49
CA ASN A 14 -9.38 0.30 -11.67
C ASN A 14 -9.13 1.24 -12.85
N GLU A 15 -9.95 2.26 -13.05
CA GLU A 15 -9.70 3.33 -14.02
C GLU A 15 -8.47 4.12 -13.62
N LYS A 16 -8.39 4.54 -12.35
CA LYS A 16 -7.24 5.27 -11.81
C LYS A 16 -5.93 4.50 -11.92
N TRP A 17 -5.95 3.19 -11.69
CA TRP A 17 -4.78 2.30 -11.87
C TRP A 17 -4.25 2.24 -13.31
N ARG A 18 -5.13 2.41 -14.31
CA ARG A 18 -4.73 2.38 -15.72
C ARG A 18 -4.09 3.69 -16.18
N GLU A 19 -4.20 4.75 -15.40
CA GLU A 19 -3.53 6.03 -15.70
C GLU A 19 -2.04 5.91 -15.32
N GLU A 20 -1.13 6.17 -16.26
CA GLU A 20 0.33 6.13 -16.05
C GLU A 20 0.84 7.37 -15.28
N LYS A 21 0.25 7.67 -14.12
CA LYS A 21 0.68 8.77 -13.25
C LYS A 21 0.56 8.40 -11.77
N ALA A 22 1.44 8.97 -10.96
CA ALA A 22 1.36 8.81 -9.51
C ALA A 22 0.08 9.46 -8.95
N GLN A 23 -0.60 8.75 -8.05
CA GLN A 23 -1.86 9.21 -7.44
C GLN A 23 -1.93 8.83 -5.96
N LEU A 24 -2.50 9.72 -5.15
CA LEU A 24 -2.86 9.46 -3.75
C LEU A 24 -4.38 9.39 -3.62
N ILE A 25 -4.91 8.22 -3.29
CA ILE A 25 -6.34 7.99 -3.11
C ILE A 25 -6.62 7.68 -1.64
N ILE A 26 -7.48 8.48 -1.01
CA ILE A 26 -7.88 8.31 0.39
C ILE A 26 -9.27 7.68 0.44
N ILE A 27 -9.37 6.44 0.95
CA ILE A 27 -10.65 5.75 1.16
C ILE A 27 -11.11 5.99 2.60
N TYR A 28 -12.18 6.79 2.78
CA TYR A 28 -12.72 7.15 4.09
C TYR A 28 -14.20 6.75 4.24
N GLY A 29 -14.72 6.82 5.47
CA GLY A 29 -16.12 6.49 5.79
C GLY A 29 -16.28 5.80 7.15
N LYS A 30 -17.53 5.52 7.55
CA LYS A 30 -17.87 4.92 8.87
C LYS A 30 -17.13 3.60 9.15
N ARG A 31 -16.96 3.27 10.44
CA ARG A 31 -16.33 2.00 10.85
C ARG A 31 -17.15 0.81 10.30
N ARG A 32 -16.47 -0.25 9.83
CA ARG A 32 -17.08 -1.51 9.32
C ARG A 32 -17.90 -1.41 8.03
N VAL A 33 -17.76 -0.36 7.22
CA VAL A 33 -18.45 -0.24 5.91
C VAL A 33 -17.79 -0.99 4.75
N GLY A 34 -16.75 -1.81 5.01
CA GLY A 34 -16.09 -2.61 3.97
C GLY A 34 -14.92 -1.95 3.23
N LYS A 35 -14.34 -0.86 3.77
CA LYS A 35 -13.18 -0.17 3.14
C LYS A 35 -11.97 -1.09 2.95
N THR A 36 -11.63 -1.86 3.98
CA THR A 36 -10.51 -2.81 3.93
C THR A 36 -10.75 -3.87 2.86
N GLU A 37 -11.97 -4.39 2.80
CA GLU A 37 -12.36 -5.37 1.77
C GLU A 37 -12.26 -4.77 0.37
N LEU A 38 -12.74 -3.53 0.17
CA LEU A 38 -12.61 -2.81 -1.10
C LEU A 38 -11.14 -2.70 -1.54
N SER A 39 -10.23 -2.30 -0.64
CA SER A 39 -8.80 -2.23 -0.94
C SER A 39 -8.21 -3.59 -1.29
N ILE A 40 -8.56 -4.65 -0.56
CA ILE A 40 -8.09 -6.02 -0.81
C ILE A 40 -8.58 -6.53 -2.16
N GLN A 41 -9.87 -6.34 -2.48
CA GLN A 41 -10.42 -6.72 -3.78
C GLN A 41 -9.76 -5.95 -4.92
N PHE A 42 -9.54 -4.63 -4.75
CA PHE A 42 -8.89 -3.81 -5.77
C PHE A 42 -7.48 -4.30 -6.11
N VAL A 43 -6.66 -4.68 -5.13
CA VAL A 43 -5.25 -5.03 -5.36
C VAL A 43 -5.00 -6.51 -5.67
N LYS A 44 -6.02 -7.37 -5.53
CA LYS A 44 -5.89 -8.84 -5.58
C LYS A 44 -5.07 -9.37 -6.76
N ASP A 45 -5.30 -8.82 -7.95
CA ASP A 45 -4.67 -9.28 -9.20
C ASP A 45 -3.65 -8.23 -9.73
N LYS A 46 -3.09 -7.41 -8.85
CA LYS A 46 -2.13 -6.35 -9.18
C LYS A 46 -0.84 -6.50 -8.35
N PRO A 47 0.33 -6.10 -8.88
CA PRO A 47 1.52 -5.95 -8.06
C PRO A 47 1.28 -4.88 -7.00
N HIS A 48 1.38 -5.23 -5.72
CA HIS A 48 1.07 -4.32 -4.62
C HIS A 48 1.81 -4.66 -3.34
N ILE A 49 1.95 -3.65 -2.47
CA ILE A 49 2.45 -3.79 -1.10
C ILE A 49 1.31 -3.47 -0.16
N TYR A 50 0.81 -4.47 0.57
CA TYR A 50 -0.16 -4.26 1.64
C TYR A 50 0.55 -3.99 2.96
N PHE A 51 0.35 -2.79 3.51
CA PHE A 51 0.94 -2.36 4.77
C PHE A 51 -0.13 -1.85 5.74
N LEU A 52 -0.19 -2.49 6.91
CA LEU A 52 -1.09 -2.10 7.98
C LEU A 52 -0.34 -1.22 8.99
N CYS A 53 -0.77 0.03 9.14
CA CYS A 53 -0.24 0.91 10.18
C CYS A 53 -0.68 0.47 11.57
N GLU A 54 0.26 0.36 12.50
CA GLU A 54 0.03 -0.04 13.88
C GLU A 54 0.22 1.16 14.82
N ARG A 55 -0.28 1.04 16.05
CA ARG A 55 -0.03 2.04 17.11
C ARG A 55 1.32 1.77 17.79
N ILE A 56 2.40 1.95 17.05
CA ILE A 56 3.78 1.78 17.51
C ILE A 56 4.60 3.04 17.24
N ALA A 57 5.83 3.09 17.78
CA ALA A 57 6.73 4.19 17.52
C ALA A 57 7.03 4.32 16.01
N PRO A 58 7.11 5.55 15.45
CA PRO A 58 7.30 5.76 14.01
C PRO A 58 8.49 5.01 13.39
N HIS A 59 9.63 4.95 14.09
CA HIS A 59 10.81 4.22 13.62
C HIS A 59 10.56 2.71 13.48
N ARG A 60 9.78 2.10 14.40
CA ARG A 60 9.40 0.68 14.30
C ARG A 60 8.42 0.45 13.15
N GLN A 61 7.54 1.42 12.88
CA GLN A 61 6.65 1.39 11.73
C GLN A 61 7.45 1.40 10.42
N LEU A 62 8.43 2.31 10.30
CA LEU A 62 9.33 2.39 9.15
C LEU A 62 10.18 1.13 8.97
N LYS A 63 10.68 0.53 10.05
CA LYS A 63 11.37 -0.76 9.99
C LYS A 63 10.49 -1.85 9.38
N LYS A 64 9.29 -2.04 9.89
CA LYS A 64 8.31 -3.00 9.33
C LYS A 64 7.97 -2.70 7.87
N PHE A 65 7.90 -1.43 7.50
CA PHE A 65 7.66 -1.02 6.11
C PHE A 65 8.85 -1.41 5.22
N THR A 66 10.08 -1.11 5.67
CA THR A 66 11.32 -1.42 4.96
C THR A 66 11.46 -2.93 4.72
N GLU A 67 11.17 -3.75 5.73
CA GLU A 67 11.16 -5.22 5.60
C GLU A 67 10.18 -5.70 4.50
N LYS A 68 8.99 -5.08 4.40
CA LYS A 68 8.04 -5.40 3.32
C LYS A 68 8.52 -4.93 1.95
N LEU A 69 9.17 -3.78 1.87
CA LEU A 69 9.77 -3.28 0.63
C LEU A 69 10.85 -4.25 0.14
N GLY A 70 11.76 -4.67 1.02
CA GLY A 70 12.84 -5.61 0.68
C GLY A 70 12.30 -6.95 0.20
N ALA A 71 11.28 -7.49 0.89
CA ALA A 71 10.62 -8.72 0.45
C ALA A 71 9.94 -8.59 -0.92
N TYR A 72 9.32 -7.44 -1.22
CA TYR A 72 8.62 -7.21 -2.48
C TYR A 72 9.58 -6.99 -3.65
N PHE A 73 10.59 -6.14 -3.47
CA PHE A 73 11.60 -5.83 -4.50
C PHE A 73 12.75 -6.85 -4.57
N ARG A 74 12.81 -7.79 -3.61
CA ARG A 74 13.91 -8.75 -3.45
C ARG A 74 15.28 -8.07 -3.27
N ASP A 75 15.28 -6.95 -2.55
CA ASP A 75 16.49 -6.20 -2.21
C ASP A 75 16.93 -6.53 -0.78
N GLU A 76 18.02 -7.29 -0.68
CA GLU A 76 18.65 -7.67 0.59
C GLU A 76 19.55 -6.56 1.17
N PHE A 77 19.82 -5.50 0.41
CA PHE A 77 20.69 -4.38 0.81
C PHE A 77 19.94 -3.24 1.51
N LEU A 78 18.63 -3.39 1.73
CA LEU A 78 17.88 -2.43 2.51
C LEU A 78 18.38 -2.34 3.97
N PRO A 79 18.33 -1.16 4.59
CA PRO A 79 18.82 -0.99 5.96
C PRO A 79 18.07 -1.89 6.96
N GLU A 80 18.80 -2.73 7.72
CA GLU A 80 18.21 -3.63 8.73
C GLU A 80 17.44 -2.90 9.84
N GLN A 81 17.82 -1.66 10.12
CA GLN A 81 17.14 -0.81 11.10
C GLN A 81 15.92 -0.07 10.52
N GLY A 82 15.68 -0.22 9.22
CA GLY A 82 14.67 0.51 8.47
C GLY A 82 15.15 1.87 7.98
N PHE A 83 14.38 2.45 7.07
CA PHE A 83 14.51 3.87 6.72
C PHE A 83 14.29 4.77 7.93
N ARG A 84 14.99 5.90 7.97
CA ARG A 84 14.83 6.91 9.04
C ARG A 84 13.60 7.79 8.83
N GLU A 85 13.22 8.01 7.57
CA GLU A 85 12.14 8.91 7.19
C GLU A 85 11.25 8.27 6.11
N TRP A 86 9.96 8.63 6.14
CA TRP A 86 8.98 8.19 5.14
C TRP A 86 9.33 8.70 3.74
N GLU A 87 9.90 9.90 3.62
CA GLU A 87 10.34 10.45 2.34
C GLU A 87 11.36 9.53 1.67
N THR A 88 12.36 9.03 2.41
CA THR A 88 13.35 8.08 1.88
C THR A 88 12.68 6.78 1.43
N ALA A 89 11.74 6.27 2.22
CA ALA A 89 11.01 5.05 1.85
C ALA A 89 10.16 5.24 0.58
N PHE A 90 9.50 6.38 0.41
CA PHE A 90 8.74 6.69 -0.81
C PHE A 90 9.65 6.95 -2.02
N LYS A 91 10.81 7.59 -1.82
CA LYS A 91 11.83 7.72 -2.87
C LYS A 91 12.30 6.36 -3.36
N TYR A 92 12.58 5.43 -2.44
CA TYR A 92 12.97 4.08 -2.80
C TYR A 92 11.91 3.38 -3.66
N ILE A 93 10.61 3.54 -3.37
CA ILE A 93 9.52 2.92 -4.16
C ILE A 93 9.50 3.39 -5.62
N VAL A 94 9.88 4.64 -5.90
CA VAL A 94 9.88 5.19 -7.27
C VAL A 94 11.20 4.97 -8.02
N MET A 95 12.22 4.43 -7.35
CA MET A 95 13.45 4.03 -8.03
C MET A 95 13.19 2.84 -8.94
N PRO A 96 13.93 2.70 -10.05
CA PRO A 96 13.91 1.47 -10.85
C PRO A 96 14.52 0.32 -10.04
N HIS A 97 13.83 -0.83 -10.03
CA HIS A 97 14.23 -2.09 -9.36
C HIS A 97 14.30 -3.22 -10.38
#